data_AF-A0A7V6UX13-F1
#
_entry.id   AF-A0A7V6UX13-F1
#
_cell.length_a   1.000
_cell.length_b   1.000
_cell.length_c   1.000
_cell.angle_alpha   90.00
_cell.angle_beta   90.00
_cell.angle_gamma   90.00
#
_symmetry.space_group_name_H-M   'P 1'
#
loop_
_entity.id
_entity.type
_entity.pdbx_description
1 polymer ?
#
loop_
_entity_poly.entity_id
_entity_poly.type
_entity_poly.pdbx_seq_one_letter_code
_entity_poly.pdbx_strand_id
1 'polypeptide(L)'
;MKGQISKIYSKTKTGIITCENGKKYEFDEKSLVSGVRFGDVFELMDMEFATQKQNNGKITAVNCRPIENECVSFFKEYVLDLNMRKEDYDTFCDYAMKYAERLKSAQVTTSMIRKIYARILKSDKVTDIKFLRPQFAYTSGRNEKNYILREFMDLLDFLAKQMELDNKQHLVNYKQFMEAIVAYRKYVGKDI
;
A
#
# COMPACT_ATOMS: atom_id res chain seq x y z
N MET A 1 12.42 15.06 -5.94
CA MET A 1 11.00 15.44 -5.78
C MET A 1 10.19 14.19 -5.53
N LYS A 2 9.06 14.30 -4.82
CA LYS A 2 8.11 13.19 -4.60
C LYS A 2 6.74 13.54 -5.18
N GLY A 3 6.02 12.53 -5.63
CA GLY A 3 4.65 12.67 -6.10
C GLY A 3 4.04 11.31 -6.41
N GLN A 4 2.77 11.31 -6.78
CA GLN A 4 2.03 10.08 -7.05
C GLN A 4 1.67 9.98 -8.53
N ILE A 5 1.67 8.78 -9.08
CA ILE A 5 1.22 8.54 -10.45
C ILE A 5 -0.29 8.75 -10.53
N SER A 6 -0.66 9.77 -11.29
CA SER A 6 -2.06 10.16 -11.50
C SER A 6 -2.67 9.58 -12.77
N LYS A 7 -1.85 9.24 -13.78
CA LYS A 7 -2.28 8.61 -15.04
C LYS A 7 -1.17 7.76 -15.64
N ILE A 8 -1.54 6.63 -16.25
CA ILE A 8 -0.66 5.79 -17.08
C ILE A 8 -1.27 5.60 -18.47
N TYR A 9 -0.45 5.75 -19.50
CA TYR A 9 -0.80 5.55 -20.89
C TYR A 9 -0.01 4.37 -21.47
N SER A 10 -0.53 3.15 -21.33
CA SER A 10 0.19 1.93 -21.70
C SER A 10 0.59 1.85 -23.18
N LYS A 11 -0.20 2.43 -24.10
CA LYS A 11 0.09 2.43 -25.54
C LYS A 11 1.33 3.25 -25.90
N THR A 12 1.48 4.41 -25.27
CA THR A 12 2.60 5.34 -25.51
C THR A 12 3.74 5.13 -24.54
N LYS A 13 3.57 4.26 -23.53
CA LYS A 13 4.49 4.06 -22.41
C LYS A 13 4.88 5.37 -21.72
N THR A 14 3.88 6.20 -21.47
CA THR A 14 4.04 7.49 -20.76
C THR A 14 3.12 7.57 -19.55
N GLY A 15 3.45 8.42 -18.59
CA GLY A 15 2.63 8.65 -17.41
C GLY A 15 2.76 10.06 -16.85
N ILE A 16 1.92 10.39 -15.87
CA ILE A 16 1.89 11.70 -15.20
C ILE A 16 2.04 11.52 -13.70
N ILE A 17 3.08 12.10 -13.14
CA ILE A 17 3.29 12.23 -11.68
C ILE A 17 2.70 13.57 -11.23
N THR A 18 1.81 13.55 -10.24
CA THR A 18 1.26 14.74 -9.58
C THR A 18 1.88 14.87 -8.19
N CYS A 19 2.49 16.02 -7.91
CA CYS A 19 3.05 16.36 -6.60
C CYS A 19 1.95 16.84 -5.64
N GLU A 20 2.25 16.89 -4.35
CA GLU A 20 1.31 17.40 -3.31
C GLU A 20 0.85 18.83 -3.58
N ASN A 21 1.72 19.68 -4.14
CA ASN A 21 1.38 21.05 -4.55
C ASN A 21 0.56 21.13 -5.86
N GLY A 22 0.09 19.99 -6.37
CA GLY A 22 -0.70 19.89 -7.61
C GLY A 22 0.12 19.97 -8.90
N LYS A 23 1.43 20.22 -8.84
CA LYS A 23 2.28 20.30 -10.04
C LYS A 23 2.42 18.94 -10.69
N LYS A 24 2.32 18.91 -12.02
CA LYS A 24 2.34 17.68 -12.83
C LYS A 24 3.62 17.58 -13.66
N TYR A 25 4.14 16.38 -13.76
CA TYR A 25 5.30 16.06 -14.57
C TYR A 25 5.05 14.80 -15.38
N GLU A 26 5.35 14.87 -16.67
CA GLU A 26 5.32 13.70 -17.54
C GLU A 26 6.61 12.90 -17.41
N PHE A 27 6.49 11.57 -17.52
CA PHE A 27 7.62 10.64 -17.62
C PHE A 27 7.31 9.60 -18.70
N ASP A 28 8.37 9.00 -19.26
CA ASP A 28 8.27 7.87 -20.18
C ASP A 28 9.07 6.66 -19.65
N GLU A 29 9.10 5.57 -20.40
CA GLU A 29 9.87 4.37 -20.04
C GLU A 29 11.36 4.65 -19.79
N LYS A 30 11.96 5.63 -20.49
CA LYS A 30 13.37 5.99 -20.34
C LYS A 30 13.63 6.86 -19.10
N SER A 31 12.58 7.52 -18.59
CA SER A 31 12.65 8.25 -17.33
C SER A 31 12.80 7.33 -16.11
N LEU A 32 12.49 6.04 -16.21
CA LEU A 32 12.56 5.09 -15.10
C LEU A 32 14.01 4.72 -14.77
N VAL A 33 14.30 4.51 -13.48
CA VAL A 33 15.62 3.99 -13.05
C VAL A 33 15.83 2.55 -13.53
N SER A 34 17.10 2.15 -13.66
CA SER A 34 17.46 0.78 -14.04
C SER A 34 16.81 -0.26 -13.12
N GLY A 35 16.26 -1.32 -13.71
CA GLY A 35 15.55 -2.39 -13.01
C GLY A 35 14.04 -2.20 -12.85
N VAL A 36 13.50 -0.99 -13.07
CA VAL A 36 12.06 -0.73 -13.05
C VAL A 36 11.51 -0.80 -14.47
N ARG A 37 10.53 -1.68 -14.72
CA ARG A 37 9.87 -1.80 -16.02
C ARG A 37 8.60 -0.98 -16.03
N PHE A 38 8.25 -0.39 -17.18
CA PHE A 38 7.01 0.38 -17.30
C PHE A 38 5.76 -0.45 -16.97
N GLY A 39 5.76 -1.75 -17.26
CA GLY A 39 4.67 -2.67 -16.92
C GLY A 39 4.47 -2.92 -15.42
N ASP A 40 5.46 -2.57 -14.60
CA ASP A 40 5.41 -2.73 -13.14
C ASP A 40 4.98 -1.42 -12.44
N VAL A 41 4.63 -0.39 -13.21
CA VAL A 41 4.25 0.93 -12.72
C VAL A 41 2.74 1.14 -12.86
N PHE A 42 2.10 1.58 -11.79
CA PHE A 42 0.64 1.67 -11.71
C PHE A 42 0.18 3.05 -11.22
N GLU A 43 -1.06 3.41 -11.53
CA GLU A 43 -1.71 4.57 -10.93
C GLU A 43 -1.74 4.45 -9.39
N LEU A 44 -1.68 5.59 -8.70
CA LEU A 44 -1.60 5.71 -7.23
C LEU A 44 -0.27 5.22 -6.61
N MET A 45 0.69 4.77 -7.42
CA MET A 45 2.04 4.48 -6.94
C MET A 45 2.79 5.76 -6.60
N ASP A 46 3.45 5.75 -5.44
CA ASP A 46 4.27 6.87 -4.98
C ASP A 46 5.65 6.78 -5.65
N MET A 47 6.13 7.91 -6.15
CA MET A 47 7.35 8.01 -6.95
C MET A 47 8.25 9.10 -6.39
N GLU A 48 9.55 8.81 -6.40
CA GLU A 48 10.59 9.82 -6.30
C GLU A 48 11.24 10.02 -7.67
N PHE A 49 11.54 11.27 -8.01
CA PHE A 49 12.07 11.65 -9.31
C PHE A 49 12.87 12.95 -9.25
N ALA A 50 13.70 13.19 -10.27
CA ALA A 50 14.30 14.47 -10.57
C ALA A 50 13.61 15.11 -11.78
N THR A 51 13.84 16.40 -12.01
CA THR A 51 13.28 17.10 -13.18
C THR A 51 14.37 17.48 -14.15
N GLN A 52 14.12 17.31 -15.46
CA GLN A 52 15.03 17.74 -16.51
C GLN A 52 14.29 18.61 -17.53
N LYS A 53 14.92 19.69 -17.97
CA LYS A 53 14.42 20.53 -19.06
C LYS A 53 14.85 19.93 -20.39
N GLN A 54 13.89 19.61 -21.25
CA GLN A 54 14.12 19.13 -22.60
C GLN A 54 14.45 20.27 -23.57
N ASN A 55 14.98 19.92 -24.75
CA ASN A 55 15.36 20.87 -25.80
C ASN A 55 14.20 21.77 -26.27
N ASN A 56 12.96 21.27 -26.17
CA ASN A 56 11.73 22.02 -26.48
C ASN A 56 11.26 22.93 -25.31
N GLY A 57 12.04 23.05 -24.24
CA GLY A 57 11.72 23.85 -23.06
C GLY A 57 10.81 23.17 -22.03
N LYS A 58 10.24 22.00 -22.34
CA LYS A 58 9.37 21.23 -21.44
C LYS A 58 10.16 20.65 -20.27
N ILE A 59 9.61 20.71 -19.06
CA ILE A 59 10.19 20.06 -17.88
C ILE A 59 9.52 18.69 -17.70
N THR A 60 10.32 17.63 -17.70
CA THR A 60 9.86 16.24 -17.52
C THR A 60 10.47 15.62 -16.28
N ALA A 61 9.81 14.60 -15.75
CA ALA A 61 10.36 13.76 -14.69
C ALA A 61 11.36 12.75 -15.27
N VAL A 62 12.47 12.56 -14.56
CA VAL A 62 13.57 11.64 -14.90
C VAL A 62 14.08 10.97 -13.62
N ASN A 63 14.83 9.87 -13.75
CA ASN A 63 15.26 9.05 -12.62
C ASN A 63 14.08 8.67 -11.70
N CYS A 64 12.94 8.35 -12.31
CA CYS A 64 11.70 7.99 -11.65
C CYS A 64 11.87 6.60 -10.99
N ARG A 65 11.71 6.54 -9.67
CA ARG A 65 11.74 5.31 -8.89
C ARG A 65 10.47 5.18 -8.04
N PRO A 66 9.82 4.01 -8.01
CA PRO A 66 8.81 3.71 -7.01
C PRO A 66 9.41 3.83 -5.62
N ILE A 67 8.65 4.38 -4.68
CA ILE A 67 8.97 4.41 -3.26
C ILE A 67 7.88 3.69 -2.48
N GLU A 68 8.25 3.10 -1.35
CA GLU A 68 7.27 2.50 -0.46
C GLU A 68 6.36 3.58 0.13
N ASN A 69 5.08 3.26 0.22
CA ASN A 69 4.12 4.14 0.86
C ASN A 69 4.44 4.29 2.36
N GLU A 70 4.43 5.51 2.87
CA GLU A 70 4.77 5.82 4.25
C GLU A 70 3.93 5.05 5.28
N CYS A 71 2.64 4.81 5.02
CA CYS A 71 1.80 4.04 5.92
C CYS A 71 2.26 2.58 5.95
N VAL A 72 2.65 2.02 4.80
CA VAL A 72 3.15 0.65 4.71
C VAL A 72 4.45 0.52 5.51
N SER A 73 5.40 1.44 5.33
CA SER A 73 6.64 1.46 6.12
C SER A 73 6.35 1.56 7.62
N PHE A 74 5.47 2.48 8.03
CA PHE A 74 5.04 2.62 9.42
C PHE A 74 4.43 1.32 9.96
N PHE A 75 3.49 0.70 9.24
CA PHE A 75 2.86 -0.53 9.72
C PHE A 75 3.84 -1.69 9.87
N LYS A 76 4.80 -1.83 8.94
CA LYS A 76 5.82 -2.88 9.03
C LYS A 76 6.67 -2.78 10.30
N GLU A 77 6.93 -1.57 10.77
CA GLU A 77 7.74 -1.32 11.97
C GLU A 77 6.91 -1.36 13.26
N TYR A 78 5.66 -0.88 13.23
CA TYR A 78 4.89 -0.64 14.45
C TYR A 78 3.85 -1.73 14.77
N VAL A 79 3.27 -2.38 13.77
CA VAL A 79 2.07 -3.23 13.98
C VAL A 79 2.33 -4.38 14.93
N LEU A 80 3.45 -5.09 14.81
CA LEU A 80 3.69 -6.26 15.66
C LEU A 80 3.99 -5.89 17.12
N ASP A 81 4.37 -4.64 17.39
CA ASP A 81 4.77 -4.14 18.71
C ASP A 81 3.79 -3.11 19.31
N LEU A 82 2.57 -2.96 18.76
CA LEU A 82 1.60 -1.94 19.17
C LEU A 82 1.34 -1.90 20.69
N ASN A 83 1.32 -3.05 21.36
CA ASN A 83 1.11 -3.12 22.80
C ASN A 83 2.26 -2.50 23.63
N MET A 84 3.47 -2.42 23.06
CA MET A 84 4.65 -1.81 23.68
C MET A 84 4.78 -0.32 23.33
N ARG A 85 4.01 0.16 22.35
CA ARG A 85 4.06 1.52 21.80
C ARG A 85 2.73 2.25 22.02
N LYS A 86 2.25 2.26 23.27
CA LYS A 86 0.90 2.76 23.60
C LYS A 86 0.77 4.26 23.38
N GLU A 87 1.85 4.99 23.60
CA GLU A 87 2.01 6.42 23.34
C GLU A 87 1.84 6.76 21.85
N ASP A 88 2.16 5.81 20.96
CA ASP A 88 2.05 6.00 19.50
C ASP A 88 0.67 5.56 18.96
N TYR A 89 -0.27 5.18 19.84
CA TYR A 89 -1.54 4.60 19.40
C TYR A 89 -2.42 5.58 18.60
N ASP A 90 -2.42 6.86 18.97
CA ASP A 90 -3.13 7.89 18.19
C ASP A 90 -2.49 8.06 16.81
N THR A 91 -1.15 8.05 16.74
CA THR A 91 -0.42 8.08 15.46
C THR A 91 -0.76 6.85 14.62
N PHE A 92 -0.83 5.67 15.22
CA PHE A 92 -1.29 4.46 14.56
C PHE A 92 -2.71 4.61 13.98
N CYS A 93 -3.63 5.19 14.74
CA CYS A 93 -4.99 5.47 14.28
C CYS A 93 -5.00 6.42 13.06
N ASP A 94 -4.19 7.47 13.09
CA ASP A 94 -4.05 8.42 11.98
C ASP A 94 -3.51 7.75 10.71
N TYR A 95 -2.48 6.91 10.84
CA TYR A 95 -1.95 6.13 9.72
C TYR A 95 -2.97 5.11 9.19
N ALA A 96 -3.72 4.44 10.08
CA ALA A 96 -4.78 3.50 9.71
C ALA A 96 -5.90 4.21 8.93
N MET A 97 -6.32 5.40 9.37
CA MET A 97 -7.30 6.22 8.67
C MET A 97 -6.78 6.69 7.31
N LYS A 98 -5.54 7.20 7.25
CA LYS A 98 -4.89 7.61 6.00
C LYS A 98 -4.80 6.46 4.99
N TYR A 99 -4.44 5.26 5.45
CA TYR A 99 -4.37 4.08 4.59
C TYR A 99 -5.75 3.59 4.15
N ALA A 100 -6.77 3.72 5.00
CA ALA A 100 -8.15 3.44 4.63
C ALA A 100 -8.67 4.35 3.50
N GLU A 101 -8.31 5.64 3.50
CA GLU A 101 -8.58 6.55 2.37
C GLU A 101 -7.83 6.10 1.10
N ARG A 102 -6.55 5.70 1.22
CA ARG A 102 -5.78 5.15 0.08
C ARG A 102 -6.45 3.92 -0.54
N LEU A 103 -6.93 2.99 0.29
CA LEU A 103 -7.71 1.83 -0.15
C LEU A 103 -9.00 2.25 -0.87
N LYS A 104 -9.71 3.26 -0.37
CA LYS A 104 -10.91 3.81 -1.00
C LYS A 104 -10.60 4.45 -2.36
N SER A 105 -9.52 5.22 -2.48
CA SER A 105 -9.10 5.83 -3.75
C SER A 105 -8.83 4.79 -4.83
N ALA A 106 -8.38 3.59 -4.45
CA ALA A 106 -8.19 2.45 -5.33
C ALA A 106 -9.44 1.55 -5.46
N GLN A 107 -10.61 2.01 -5.03
CA GLN A 107 -11.88 1.29 -5.08
C GLN A 107 -11.86 -0.07 -4.37
N VAL A 108 -10.96 -0.25 -3.40
CA VAL A 108 -10.96 -1.46 -2.55
C VAL A 108 -12.13 -1.36 -1.60
N THR A 109 -13.13 -2.22 -1.74
CA THR A 109 -14.33 -2.20 -0.88
C THR A 109 -14.13 -3.01 0.39
N THR A 110 -14.97 -2.78 1.41
CA THR A 110 -14.94 -3.62 2.62
C THR A 110 -15.20 -5.09 2.29
N SER A 111 -16.04 -5.41 1.31
CA SER A 111 -16.35 -6.80 0.93
C SER A 111 -15.14 -7.53 0.33
N MET A 112 -14.26 -6.83 -0.40
CA MET A 112 -13.03 -7.40 -0.94
C MET A 112 -12.08 -7.89 0.16
N ILE A 113 -12.01 -7.16 1.28
CA ILE A 113 -11.11 -7.49 2.41
C ILE A 113 -11.80 -8.31 3.52
N ARG A 114 -13.14 -8.31 3.59
CA ARG A 114 -13.94 -8.97 4.64
C ARG A 114 -13.66 -10.46 4.79
N LYS A 115 -13.47 -11.19 3.68
CA LYS A 115 -13.20 -12.64 3.72
C LYS A 115 -11.87 -12.96 4.42
N ILE A 116 -10.85 -12.14 4.17
CA ILE A 116 -9.53 -12.28 4.78
C ILE A 116 -9.61 -11.86 6.25
N TYR A 117 -10.22 -10.71 6.53
CA TYR A 117 -10.50 -10.23 7.88
C TYR A 117 -11.17 -11.29 8.77
N ALA A 118 -12.24 -11.92 8.27
CA ALA A 118 -12.97 -12.94 9.02
C ALA A 118 -12.10 -14.17 9.35
N ARG A 119 -11.15 -14.54 8.48
CA ARG A 119 -10.20 -15.64 8.74
C ARG A 119 -9.15 -15.24 9.77
N ILE A 120 -8.64 -14.02 9.67
CA ILE A 120 -7.67 -13.47 10.63
C ILE A 120 -8.28 -13.40 12.03
N LEU A 121 -9.50 -12.88 12.18
CA LEU A 121 -10.17 -12.81 13.48
C LEU A 121 -10.40 -14.18 14.13
N LYS A 122 -10.73 -15.19 13.32
CA LYS A 122 -10.96 -16.58 13.75
C LYS A 122 -9.68 -17.36 14.06
N SER A 123 -8.50 -16.80 13.77
CA SER A 123 -7.23 -17.48 14.02
C SER A 123 -6.90 -17.47 15.51
N ASP A 124 -6.53 -18.60 16.09
CA ASP A 124 -6.25 -18.72 17.53
C ASP A 124 -4.75 -18.68 17.82
N LYS A 125 -3.92 -18.99 16.81
CA LYS A 125 -2.46 -19.05 16.92
C LYS A 125 -1.79 -18.34 15.74
N VAL A 126 -0.54 -17.96 15.92
CA VAL A 126 0.28 -17.34 14.87
C VAL A 126 0.42 -18.24 13.65
N THR A 127 0.51 -19.56 13.85
CA THR A 127 0.58 -20.55 12.76
C THR A 127 -0.63 -20.45 11.82
N ASP A 128 -1.83 -20.18 12.35
CA ASP A 128 -3.04 -20.03 11.53
C ASP A 128 -2.89 -18.84 10.58
N ILE A 129 -2.34 -17.71 11.06
CA ILE A 129 -2.04 -16.53 10.24
C ILE A 129 -1.00 -16.86 9.18
N LYS A 130 0.07 -17.57 9.54
CA LYS A 130 1.10 -18.00 8.58
C LYS A 130 0.53 -18.90 7.47
N PHE A 131 -0.49 -19.71 7.77
CA PHE A 131 -1.19 -20.51 6.75
C PHE A 131 -2.11 -19.70 5.82
N LEU A 132 -2.42 -18.44 6.16
CA LEU A 132 -3.17 -17.55 5.25
C LEU A 132 -2.29 -16.93 4.16
N ARG A 133 -0.96 -17.03 4.24
CA ARG A 133 -0.02 -16.43 3.28
C ARG A 133 -0.30 -16.79 1.80
N PRO A 134 -0.57 -18.07 1.43
CA PRO A 134 -0.97 -18.41 0.07
C PRO A 134 -2.27 -17.73 -0.37
N GLN A 135 -3.19 -17.47 0.55
CA GLN A 135 -4.44 -16.77 0.25
C GLN A 135 -4.21 -15.28 0.00
N PHE A 136 -3.26 -14.64 0.70
CA PHE A 136 -2.86 -13.26 0.42
C PHE A 136 -2.28 -13.16 -1.00
N ALA A 137 -1.36 -14.06 -1.34
CA ALA A 137 -0.77 -14.15 -2.68
C ALA A 137 -1.84 -14.38 -3.77
N TYR A 138 -2.77 -15.31 -3.54
CA TYR A 138 -3.89 -15.56 -4.46
C TYR A 138 -4.78 -14.31 -4.64
N THR A 139 -5.07 -13.61 -3.55
CA THR A 139 -5.90 -12.39 -3.58
C THR A 139 -5.18 -11.25 -4.30
N SER A 140 -3.88 -11.12 -4.11
CA SER A 140 -3.02 -10.18 -4.85
C SER A 140 -3.05 -10.51 -6.35
N GLY A 141 -2.75 -11.75 -6.72
CA GLY A 141 -2.65 -12.19 -8.12
C GLY A 141 -3.95 -12.07 -8.92
N ARG A 142 -5.11 -12.41 -8.33
CA ARG A 142 -6.40 -12.28 -9.02
C ARG A 142 -6.85 -10.83 -9.22
N ASN A 143 -6.20 -9.87 -8.58
CA ASN A 143 -6.49 -8.44 -8.66
C ASN A 143 -5.28 -7.67 -9.22
N GLU A 144 -4.60 -8.24 -10.23
CA GLU A 144 -3.33 -7.73 -10.79
C GLU A 144 -3.31 -6.21 -11.08
N LYS A 145 -4.46 -5.66 -11.49
CA LYS A 145 -4.65 -4.25 -11.86
C LYS A 145 -4.84 -3.31 -10.66
N ASN A 146 -5.20 -3.84 -9.49
CA ASN A 146 -5.40 -3.05 -8.28
C ASN A 146 -4.12 -3.06 -7.43
N TYR A 147 -3.18 -2.18 -7.79
CA TYR A 147 -1.88 -2.07 -7.13
C TYR A 147 -2.00 -1.88 -5.61
N ILE A 148 -2.93 -1.05 -5.14
CA ILE A 148 -3.11 -0.78 -3.70
C ILE A 148 -3.65 -1.99 -2.94
N LEU A 149 -4.56 -2.77 -3.53
CA LEU A 149 -4.98 -4.02 -2.91
C LEU A 149 -3.83 -5.02 -2.81
N ARG A 150 -2.98 -5.08 -3.84
CA ARG A 150 -1.79 -5.95 -3.84
C ARG A 150 -0.80 -5.52 -2.76
N GLU A 151 -0.50 -4.22 -2.69
CA GLU A 151 0.31 -3.60 -1.64
C GLU A 151 -0.22 -3.97 -0.24
N PHE A 152 -1.54 -3.93 -0.04
CA PHE A 152 -2.15 -4.35 1.22
C PHE A 152 -1.96 -5.86 1.49
N MET A 153 -2.18 -6.74 0.49
CA MET A 153 -1.93 -8.17 0.66
C MET A 153 -0.47 -8.49 0.96
N ASP A 154 0.46 -7.78 0.35
CA ASP A 154 1.90 -7.94 0.55
C ASP A 154 2.31 -7.45 1.95
N LEU A 155 1.70 -6.38 2.46
CA LEU A 155 1.86 -5.94 3.85
C LEU A 155 1.37 -7.01 4.84
N LEU A 156 0.21 -7.62 4.59
CA LEU A 156 -0.31 -8.72 5.42
C LEU A 156 0.63 -9.93 5.40
N ASP A 157 1.15 -10.32 4.22
CA ASP A 157 2.13 -11.40 4.12
C ASP A 157 3.42 -11.09 4.87
N PHE A 158 3.94 -9.86 4.72
CA PHE A 158 5.14 -9.41 5.41
C PHE A 158 4.98 -9.54 6.93
N LEU A 159 3.92 -8.96 7.48
CA LEU A 159 3.65 -9.03 8.92
C LEU A 159 3.51 -10.48 9.37
N ALA A 160 2.70 -11.30 8.68
CA ALA A 160 2.55 -12.72 8.97
C ALA A 160 3.89 -13.48 8.97
N LYS A 161 4.80 -13.14 8.04
CA LYS A 161 6.15 -13.73 7.97
C LYS A 161 6.99 -13.36 9.20
N GLN A 162 6.93 -12.10 9.65
CA GLN A 162 7.71 -11.60 10.79
C GLN A 162 7.20 -12.09 12.15
N MET A 163 5.93 -12.51 12.27
CA MET A 163 5.41 -13.01 13.54
C MET A 163 6.19 -14.22 14.06
N GLU A 164 6.63 -14.18 15.31
CA GLU A 164 7.15 -15.33 16.07
C GLU A 164 6.02 -16.31 16.46
N LEU A 165 6.27 -17.63 16.37
CA LEU A 165 5.23 -18.66 16.52
C LEU A 165 4.55 -18.68 17.91
N ASP A 166 5.33 -18.49 18.96
CA ASP A 166 4.85 -18.57 20.36
C ASP A 166 4.42 -17.21 20.92
N ASN A 167 4.53 -16.14 20.13
CA ASN A 167 4.21 -14.80 20.54
C ASN A 167 2.73 -14.49 20.29
N LYS A 168 1.89 -14.71 21.31
CA LYS A 168 0.45 -14.40 21.27
C LYS A 168 0.17 -12.92 21.06
N GLN A 169 1.07 -12.04 21.49
CA GLN A 169 0.87 -10.60 21.39
C GLN A 169 0.96 -10.12 19.95
N HIS A 170 1.84 -10.71 19.13
CA HIS A 170 1.85 -10.48 17.69
C HIS A 170 0.48 -10.76 17.06
N LEU A 171 -0.19 -11.86 17.45
CA LEU A 171 -1.51 -12.19 16.94
C LEU A 171 -2.55 -11.15 17.36
N VAL A 172 -2.54 -10.71 18.62
CA VAL A 172 -3.45 -9.67 19.13
C VAL A 172 -3.26 -8.37 18.35
N ASN A 173 -2.01 -7.90 18.22
CA ASN A 173 -1.73 -6.65 17.54
C ASN A 173 -2.07 -6.71 16.03
N TYR A 174 -1.81 -7.85 15.39
CA TYR A 174 -2.18 -8.06 13.99
C TYR A 174 -3.70 -8.06 13.77
N LYS A 175 -4.47 -8.67 14.69
CA LYS A 175 -5.94 -8.60 14.66
C LYS A 175 -6.44 -7.17 14.87
N GLN A 176 -5.87 -6.45 15.82
CA GLN A 176 -6.20 -5.05 16.09
C GLN A 176 -5.90 -4.15 14.88
N PHE A 177 -4.77 -4.36 14.21
CA PHE A 177 -4.45 -3.70 12.95
C PHE A 177 -5.51 -3.95 11.88
N MET A 178 -5.87 -5.22 11.66
CA MET A 178 -6.90 -5.57 10.69
C MET A 178 -8.28 -4.99 11.02
N GLU A 179 -8.65 -4.95 12.30
CA GLU A 179 -9.88 -4.33 12.77
C GLU A 179 -9.89 -2.82 12.50
N ALA A 180 -8.81 -2.11 12.84
CA ALA A 180 -8.67 -0.68 12.57
C ALA A 180 -8.81 -0.35 11.08
N ILE A 181 -8.12 -1.10 10.21
CA ILE A 181 -8.20 -0.91 8.75
C ILE A 181 -9.63 -1.11 8.25
N VAL A 182 -10.32 -2.17 8.71
CA VAL A 182 -11.71 -2.43 8.30
C VAL A 182 -12.66 -1.35 8.83
N ALA A 183 -12.50 -0.93 10.09
CA ALA A 183 -13.31 0.09 10.73
C ALA A 183 -13.18 1.44 10.01
N TYR A 184 -11.96 1.92 9.80
CA TYR A 184 -11.73 3.16 9.08
C TYR A 184 -12.13 3.05 7.61
N ARG A 185 -11.92 1.90 6.97
CA ARG A 185 -12.37 1.72 5.57
C ARG A 185 -13.89 1.82 5.46
N LYS A 186 -14.63 1.26 6.42
CA LYS A 186 -16.09 1.42 6.50
C LYS A 186 -16.49 2.88 6.75
N TYR A 187 -15.81 3.55 7.67
CA TYR A 187 -16.02 4.97 8.00
C TYR A 187 -15.87 5.88 6.77
N VAL A 188 -14.78 5.75 6.01
CA VAL A 188 -14.50 6.61 4.84
C VAL A 188 -15.29 6.21 3.60
N GLY A 189 -15.70 4.94 3.51
CA GLY A 189 -16.29 4.35 2.31
C GLY A 189 -17.73 4.70 2.04
N LYS A 190 -18.52 4.97 3.10
CA LYS A 190 -19.99 4.96 3.03
C LYS A 190 -20.55 3.67 2.39
N ASP A 191 -19.76 2.58 2.38
CA ASP A 191 -20.19 1.28 1.88
C ASP A 191 -21.19 0.72 2.91
N ILE A 192 -22.49 0.79 2.60
CA ILE A 192 -23.59 0.14 3.36
C ILE A 192 -23.59 -1.35 3.03
#